data_AF-K9XQF0-F1
#
_entry.id   AF-K9XQF0-F1
#
_cell.length_a   1.000
_cell.length_b   1.000
_cell.length_c   1.000
_cell.angle_alpha   90.00
_cell.angle_beta   90.00
_cell.angle_gamma   90.00
#
_symmetry.space_group_name_H-M   'P 1'
#
loop_
_entity.id
_entity.type
_entity.pdbx_description
1 polymer ?
#
loop_
_entity_poly.entity_id
_entity_poly.type
_entity_poly.pdbx_seq_one_letter_code
_entity_poly.pdbx_strand_id
1 'polypeptide(L)'
;MNEPPEKDALIIEFEKERSIRRTMRVLKAKRSQIREDLIQLITHLSMLIPLKKFASTTKASDVDILMEALQRLDDDVFTQLLLQVLQELK
;
A
#
# COMPACT_ATOMS: atom_id res chain seq x y z
N MET A 1 30.78 -46.18 -6.46
CA MET A 1 30.38 -44.81 -6.82
C MET A 1 28.88 -44.83 -6.96
N ASN A 2 28.14 -44.45 -5.91
CA ASN A 2 26.68 -44.37 -5.96
C ASN A 2 26.34 -42.90 -6.18
N GLU A 3 26.04 -42.54 -7.43
CA GLU A 3 25.45 -41.23 -7.72
C GLU A 3 24.11 -41.13 -6.96
N PRO A 4 23.84 -40.02 -6.26
CA PRO A 4 22.55 -39.85 -5.62
C PRO A 4 21.46 -39.88 -6.69
N PRO A 5 20.31 -40.51 -6.44
CA PRO A 5 19.22 -40.54 -7.41
C PRO A 5 18.86 -39.09 -7.72
N GLU A 6 18.81 -38.75 -9.00
CA GLU A 6 18.13 -37.56 -9.51
C GLU A 6 16.80 -37.45 -8.75
N LYS A 7 16.75 -36.62 -7.70
CA LYS A 7 15.46 -36.20 -7.16
C LYS A 7 14.81 -35.51 -8.34
N ASP A 8 13.81 -36.19 -8.93
CA ASP A 8 13.17 -35.83 -10.19
C ASP A 8 13.10 -34.32 -10.32
N ALA A 9 13.79 -33.74 -11.30
CA ALA A 9 13.83 -32.30 -11.51
C ALA A 9 12.42 -31.67 -11.51
N LEU A 10 11.42 -32.47 -11.90
CA LEU A 10 10.00 -32.16 -11.82
C LEU A 10 9.50 -31.88 -10.38
N ILE A 11 9.89 -32.69 -9.39
CA ILE A 11 9.54 -32.49 -7.97
C ILE A 11 10.11 -31.16 -7.48
N ILE A 12 11.37 -30.85 -7.83
CA ILE A 12 12.02 -29.60 -7.45
C ILE A 12 11.26 -28.39 -8.02
N GLU A 13 10.89 -28.41 -9.29
CA GLU A 13 10.12 -27.32 -9.91
C GLU A 13 8.70 -27.22 -9.31
N PHE A 14 8.04 -28.33 -8.95
CA PHE A 14 6.77 -28.29 -8.24
C PHE A 14 6.88 -27.67 -6.84
N GLU A 15 7.93 -28.01 -6.09
CA GLU A 15 8.19 -27.42 -4.78
C GLU A 15 8.46 -25.92 -4.87
N LYS A 16 9.26 -25.51 -5.85
CA LYS A 16 9.55 -24.10 -6.15
C LYS A 16 8.30 -23.33 -6.52
N GLU A 17 7.50 -23.84 -7.45
CA GLU A 17 6.25 -23.20 -7.86
C GLU A 17 5.24 -23.15 -6.70
N ARG A 18 5.16 -24.20 -5.87
CA ARG A 18 4.34 -24.19 -4.64
C ARG A 18 4.82 -23.11 -3.66
N SER A 19 6.13 -22.95 -3.49
CA SER A 19 6.73 -21.92 -2.65
C SER A 19 6.40 -20.53 -3.17
N ILE A 20 6.58 -20.27 -4.47
CA ILE A 20 6.23 -19.02 -5.13
C ILE A 20 4.75 -18.69 -4.92
N ARG A 21 3.84 -19.65 -5.15
CA ARG A 21 2.40 -19.44 -4.94
C ARG A 21 2.05 -19.09 -3.49
N ARG A 22 2.69 -19.74 -2.52
CA ARG A 22 2.51 -19.43 -1.09
C ARG A 22 2.99 -18.02 -0.76
N THR A 23 4.19 -17.67 -1.21
CA THR A 23 4.76 -16.33 -1.02
C THR A 23 3.87 -15.26 -1.64
N MET A 24 3.41 -15.46 -2.89
CA MET A 24 2.49 -14.55 -3.55
C MET A 24 1.19 -14.36 -2.77
N ARG A 25 0.61 -15.43 -2.20
CA ARG A 25 -0.62 -15.33 -1.37
C ARG A 25 -0.38 -14.47 -0.13
N VAL A 26 0.74 -14.68 0.57
CA VAL A 26 1.10 -13.88 1.75
C VAL A 26 1.33 -12.42 1.38
N LEU A 27 2.06 -12.15 0.30
CA LEU A 27 2.30 -10.79 -0.19
C LEU A 27 0.99 -10.08 -0.57
N LYS A 28 0.05 -10.79 -1.23
CA LYS A 28 -1.28 -10.24 -1.55
C LYS A 28 -2.07 -9.90 -0.29
N ALA A 29 -2.10 -10.80 0.69
CA ALA A 29 -2.80 -10.55 1.95
C ALA A 29 -2.20 -9.36 2.71
N LYS A 30 -0.87 -9.29 2.81
CA LYS A 30 -0.18 -8.16 3.46
C LYS A 30 -0.41 -6.84 2.74
N ARG A 31 -0.37 -6.83 1.41
CA ARG A 31 -0.69 -5.65 0.60
C ARG A 31 -2.12 -5.17 0.84
N SER A 32 -3.09 -6.10 0.95
CA SER A 32 -4.49 -5.75 1.26
C SER A 32 -4.61 -5.08 2.63
N GLN A 33 -3.99 -5.68 3.65
CA GLN A 33 -4.03 -5.11 5.01
C GLN A 33 -3.40 -3.72 5.07
N ILE A 34 -2.20 -3.55 4.49
CA ILE A 34 -1.53 -2.23 4.44
C ILE A 34 -2.42 -1.20 3.75
N ARG A 35 -3.09 -1.58 2.66
CA ARG A 35 -4.02 -0.69 1.97
C ARG A 35 -5.18 -0.26 2.87
N GLU A 36 -5.79 -1.19 3.60
CA GLU A 36 -6.88 -0.91 4.54
C GLU A 36 -6.42 0.05 5.64
N ASP A 37 -5.24 -0.18 6.20
CA ASP A 37 -4.65 0.68 7.23
C ASP A 37 -4.37 2.10 6.70
N LEU A 38 -3.89 2.22 5.46
CA LEU A 38 -3.66 3.53 4.80
C LEU A 38 -4.98 4.28 4.55
N ILE A 39 -6.05 3.58 4.14
CA ILE A 39 -7.38 4.18 3.97
C ILE A 39 -7.89 4.71 5.31
N GLN A 40 -7.75 3.92 6.38
CA GLN A 40 -8.13 4.33 7.72
C GLN A 40 -7.33 5.56 8.17
N LEU A 41 -6.03 5.60 7.92
CA LEU A 41 -5.19 6.76 8.23
C LEU A 41 -5.68 8.00 7.48
N ILE A 42 -5.92 7.92 6.17
CA ILE A 42 -6.47 9.04 5.36
C ILE A 42 -7.80 9.54 5.95
N THR A 43 -8.65 8.61 6.37
CA THR A 43 -9.96 8.93 6.99
C THR A 43 -9.79 9.64 8.32
N HIS A 44 -8.81 9.27 9.15
CA HIS A 44 -8.51 10.00 10.38
C HIS A 44 -7.90 11.37 10.11
N LEU A 45 -7.00 11.48 9.11
CA LEU A 45 -6.38 12.76 8.75
C LEU A 45 -7.42 13.76 8.22
N SER A 46 -8.40 13.31 7.44
CA SER A 46 -9.47 14.19 6.95
C SER A 46 -10.35 14.75 8.07
N MET A 47 -10.47 14.05 9.21
CA MET A 47 -11.17 14.57 10.40
C MET A 47 -10.40 15.69 11.11
N LEU A 48 -9.07 15.76 10.93
CA LEU A 48 -8.23 16.79 11.54
C LEU A 48 -8.26 18.10 10.76
N ILE A 49 -8.75 18.09 9.51
CA ILE A 49 -8.88 19.29 8.68
C ILE A 49 -10.13 20.05 9.12
N PRO A 50 -10.03 21.27 9.67
CA PRO A 50 -11.20 22.02 10.13
C PRO A 50 -12.00 22.56 8.94
N LEU A 51 -12.98 21.77 8.50
CA LEU A 51 -13.92 22.00 7.38
C LEU A 51 -14.71 23.32 7.39
N LYS A 52 -14.55 24.19 8.41
CA LYS A 52 -15.38 25.40 8.59
C LYS A 52 -14.62 26.73 8.69
N LYS A 53 -13.29 26.76 8.69
CA LYS A 53 -12.52 28.02 8.89
C LYS A 53 -11.72 28.52 7.70
N PHE A 54 -11.61 27.75 6.62
CA PHE A 54 -10.90 28.18 5.39
C PHE A 54 -11.82 28.70 4.28
N ALA A 55 -13.14 28.63 4.45
CA ALA A 55 -14.12 29.02 3.44
C ALA A 55 -14.16 30.52 3.09
N SER A 56 -13.44 31.40 3.79
CA SER A 56 -13.41 32.84 3.47
C SER A 56 -12.25 33.27 2.57
N THR A 57 -11.25 32.41 2.33
CA THR A 57 -10.16 32.70 1.40
C THR A 57 -9.66 31.38 0.82
N THR A 58 -9.69 31.25 -0.51
CA THR A 58 -9.25 30.11 -1.36
C THR A 58 -10.19 28.90 -1.47
N LYS A 59 -10.56 28.59 -2.72
CA LYS A 59 -11.40 27.49 -3.20
C LYS A 59 -10.71 26.10 -3.15
N ALA A 60 -9.81 25.87 -2.19
CA ALA A 60 -9.11 24.59 -2.10
C ALA A 60 -10.10 23.51 -1.65
N SER A 61 -10.16 22.38 -2.35
CA SER A 61 -10.92 21.23 -1.88
C SER A 61 -10.21 20.64 -0.66
N ASP A 62 -10.94 20.01 0.26
CA ASP A 62 -10.34 19.39 1.46
C ASP A 62 -9.24 18.35 1.10
N VAL A 63 -9.37 17.76 -0.10
CA VAL A 63 -8.39 16.84 -0.69
C VAL A 63 -7.08 17.56 -1.03
N ASP A 64 -7.12 18.80 -1.52
CA ASP A 64 -5.93 19.57 -1.86
C ASP A 64 -5.12 19.93 -0.61
N ILE A 65 -5.81 20.29 0.49
CA ILE A 65 -5.18 20.55 1.79
C ILE A 65 -4.50 19.29 2.32
N LEU A 66 -5.18 18.14 2.23
CA LEU A 66 -4.60 16.86 2.64
C LEU A 66 -3.37 16.52 1.79
N MET A 67 -3.43 16.69 0.46
CA MET A 67 -2.29 16.47 -0.43
C MET A 67 -1.08 17.35 -0.06
N GLU A 68 -1.31 18.63 0.22
CA GLU A 68 -0.26 19.57 0.62
C GLU A 68 0.35 19.23 1.99
N ALA A 69 -0.46 18.70 2.91
CA ALA A 69 0.03 18.22 4.21
C ALA A 69 0.88 16.95 4.06
N LEU A 70 0.45 16.01 3.22
CA LEU A 70 1.20 14.78 2.93
C LEU A 70 2.56 15.06 2.26
N GLN A 71 2.65 16.09 1.42
CA GLN A 71 3.93 16.50 0.82
C GLN A 71 4.96 17.03 1.82
N ARG A 72 4.55 17.36 3.05
CA ARG A 72 5.43 17.89 4.10
C ARG A 72 5.89 16.84 5.12
N LEU A 73 5.50 15.57 4.95
CA LEU A 73 5.81 14.49 5.89
C LEU A 73 7.28 14.03 5.87
N ASP A 74 8.10 14.54 4.93
CA ASP A 74 9.52 14.21 4.75
C ASP A 74 9.80 12.70 4.60
N ASP A 75 8.83 11.97 4.05
CA ASP A 75 8.93 10.55 3.68
C ASP A 75 8.31 10.36 2.29
N ASP A 76 9.15 10.49 1.25
CA ASP A 76 8.71 10.45 -0.14
C ASP A 76 7.97 9.15 -0.51
N VAL A 77 8.41 8.01 0.05
CA VAL A 77 7.84 6.70 -0.26
C VAL A 77 6.46 6.58 0.37
N PHE A 78 6.34 6.94 1.64
CA PHE A 78 5.08 6.90 2.36
C PHE A 78 4.07 7.91 1.79
N THR A 79 4.52 9.11 1.44
CA THR A 79 3.70 10.12 0.78
C THR A 79 3.17 9.63 -0.56
N GLN A 80 3.99 8.99 -1.40
CA GLN A 80 3.53 8.40 -2.66
C GLN A 80 2.47 7.31 -2.45
N LEU A 81 2.64 6.46 -1.44
CA LEU A 81 1.64 5.42 -1.10
C LEU A 81 0.30 6.04 -0.70
N LEU A 82 0.31 7.07 0.15
CA LEU A 82 -0.90 7.76 0.57
C LEU A 82 -1.57 8.50 -0.59
N LEU A 83 -0.79 9.18 -1.45
CA LEU A 83 -1.31 9.85 -2.64
C LEU A 83 -1.95 8.86 -3.62
N GLN A 84 -1.33 7.69 -3.83
CA GLN A 84 -1.91 6.65 -4.67
C GLN A 84 -3.25 6.16 -4.11
N VAL A 85 -3.32 5.86 -2.80
CA VAL A 85 -4.57 5.45 -2.16
C VAL A 85 -5.64 6.54 -2.27
N LEU A 86 -5.28 7.80 -2.07
CA LEU A 86 -6.19 8.95 -2.17
C LEU A 86 -6.75 9.13 -3.60
N GLN A 87 -5.93 8.89 -4.64
CA GLN A 87 -6.38 8.93 -6.04
C GLN A 87 -7.33 7.77 -6.37
N GLU A 88 -7.09 6.58 -5.84
CA GLU A 88 -7.93 5.40 -6.06
C GLU A 88 -9.27 5.46 -5.30
N LEU A 89 -9.40 6.35 -4.31
CA LEU A 89 -10.65 6.60 -3.57
C LEU A 89 -11.56 7.65 -4.25
N LYS A 90 -11.04 8.42 -5.21
CA LYS A 90 -11.84 9.35 -6.03
C LYS A 90 -12.69 8.60 -7.05
#